data_AF-A0A832XIF0-F1
#
_entry.id   AF-A0A832XIF0-F1
#
_cell.length_a   1.000
_cell.length_b   1.000
_cell.length_c   1.000
_cell.angle_alpha   90.00
_cell.angle_beta   90.00
_cell.angle_gamma   90.00
#
_symmetry.space_group_name_H-M   'P 1'
#
loop_
_entity.id
_entity.type
_entity.pdbx_description
1 polymer ?
#
loop_
_entity_poly.entity_id
_entity_poly.type
_entity_poly.pdbx_seq_one_letter_code
_entity_poly.pdbx_strand_id
1 'polypeptide(L)'
;LYPPEDHDNLRGRYKMPLICIDPTDKNRNVGAALEKEKFEDFIFACRAFLKKSSEKFFFPNPPKLLSATELKKELDKRGHVVAVKFSTPKIIEDILYSQLRSSINSIASQLKRSEFRVMETAIYSDNKNSYFIFALEDFELPKIKVHLGPPITIPQKNQDEFANKYKKYKPWVDNGRWKVEIPRKFVRADDFLKEMLKKPDRIGVGSYIIKQLKKKHLLVASSQQLAAEYKGDFAKFLTAFLTKKKAWEW
;
A
#
# COMPACT_ATOMS: atom_id res chain seq x y z
N LEU A 1 12.31 1.50 37.22
CA LEU A 1 12.05 2.38 36.06
C LEU A 1 13.40 2.79 35.50
N TYR A 2 13.59 2.73 34.18
CA TYR A 2 14.83 3.25 33.58
C TYR A 2 14.93 4.75 33.87
N PRO A 3 16.10 5.25 34.27
CA PRO A 3 16.25 6.67 34.51
C PRO A 3 16.32 7.42 33.16
N PRO A 4 15.94 8.71 33.12
CA PRO A 4 15.81 9.48 31.87
C PRO A 4 17.04 9.46 30.96
N GLU A 5 18.24 9.35 31.53
CA GLU A 5 19.52 9.25 30.82
C GLU A 5 19.64 8.00 29.93
N ASP A 6 18.91 6.93 30.23
CA ASP A 6 18.91 5.70 29.42
C ASP A 6 17.93 5.78 28.23
N HIS A 7 17.09 6.82 28.16
CA HIS A 7 16.05 6.91 27.14
C HIS A 7 16.62 7.04 25.72
N ASP A 8 17.72 7.78 25.54
CA ASP A 8 18.33 7.95 24.21
C ASP A 8 19.02 6.66 23.73
N ASN A 9 19.63 5.91 24.65
CA ASN A 9 20.14 4.57 24.37
C ASN A 9 19.01 3.61 23.95
N LEU A 10 17.87 3.65 24.63
CA LEU A 10 16.70 2.86 24.30
C LEU A 10 16.09 3.25 22.93
N ARG A 11 16.05 4.54 22.60
CA ARG A 11 15.62 5.03 21.27
C ARG A 11 16.57 4.61 20.15
N GLY A 12 17.87 4.57 20.42
CA GLY A 12 18.87 4.01 19.50
C GLY A 12 18.68 2.51 19.27
N ARG A 13 18.33 1.78 20.34
CA ARG A 13 18.11 0.32 20.32
C ARG A 13 16.79 -0.08 19.65
N TYR A 14 15.72 0.70 19.83
CA TYR A 14 14.39 0.39 19.33
C TYR A 14 13.87 1.50 18.40
N LYS A 15 13.78 1.20 17.10
CA LYS A 15 13.15 2.07 16.10
C LYS A 15 11.63 1.87 16.05
N MET A 16 10.96 2.02 17.19
CA MET A 16 9.54 1.71 17.36
C MET A 16 8.77 2.92 17.89
N PRO A 17 7.46 3.03 17.59
CA PRO A 17 6.67 4.22 17.95
C PRO A 17 6.48 4.38 19.47
N LEU A 18 6.48 3.25 20.20
CA LEU A 18 6.36 3.23 21.66
C LEU A 18 7.37 2.23 22.24
N ILE A 19 8.16 2.69 23.20
CA ILE A 19 9.08 1.87 23.98
C ILE A 19 8.52 1.78 25.39
N CYS A 20 8.04 0.58 25.74
CA CYS A 20 7.54 0.25 27.07
C CYS A 20 8.26 -1.02 27.52
N ILE A 21 9.28 -0.88 28.37
CA ILE A 21 10.09 -2.02 28.80
C ILE A 21 9.30 -2.89 29.79
N ASP A 22 9.33 -4.20 29.56
CA ASP A 22 8.67 -5.18 30.42
C ASP A 22 9.30 -5.15 31.82
N PRO A 23 8.50 -5.03 32.90
CA PRO A 23 9.04 -5.00 34.27
C PRO A 23 9.71 -6.31 34.68
N THR A 24 9.44 -7.42 33.99
CA THR A 24 10.02 -8.75 34.26
C THR A 24 11.19 -9.10 33.33
N ASP A 25 11.31 -8.43 32.18
CA ASP A 25 12.40 -8.61 31.22
C ASP A 25 12.87 -7.26 30.62
N LYS A 26 14.02 -6.80 31.09
CA LYS A 26 14.68 -5.56 30.67
C LYS A 26 15.05 -5.52 29.17
N ASN A 27 15.11 -6.66 28.51
CA ASN A 27 15.41 -6.75 27.07
C ASN A 27 14.15 -6.81 26.19
N ARG A 28 12.95 -6.75 26.78
CA ARG A 28 11.69 -6.86 26.05
C ARG A 28 10.96 -5.51 26.01
N ASN A 29 10.66 -5.06 24.78
CA ASN A 29 9.71 -3.96 24.56
C ASN A 29 8.29 -4.54 24.40
N VAL A 30 7.39 -4.24 25.33
CA VAL A 30 5.96 -4.61 25.28
C VAL A 30 5.26 -3.92 24.10
N GLY A 31 5.73 -2.74 23.69
CA GLY A 31 5.22 -2.00 22.53
C GLY A 31 5.68 -2.54 21.17
N ALA A 32 6.40 -3.66 21.11
CA ALA A 32 7.04 -4.11 19.87
C ALA A 32 6.08 -4.48 18.73
N ALA A 33 4.85 -4.86 19.04
CA ALA A 33 3.84 -5.17 18.02
C ALA A 33 3.08 -3.91 17.54
N LEU A 34 3.31 -2.74 18.14
CA LEU A 34 2.56 -1.52 17.83
C LEU A 34 3.07 -0.89 16.54
N GLU A 35 2.19 -0.79 15.55
CA GLU A 35 2.45 -0.07 14.31
C GLU A 35 2.44 1.44 14.55
N LYS A 36 3.28 2.17 13.80
CA LYS A 36 3.44 3.62 13.95
C LYS A 36 2.11 4.34 13.71
N GLU A 37 1.40 3.96 12.65
CA GLU A 37 0.11 4.54 12.28
C GLU A 37 -0.95 4.32 13.36
N LYS A 38 -0.92 3.16 14.04
CA LYS A 38 -1.85 2.88 15.15
C LYS A 38 -1.53 3.71 16.40
N PHE A 39 -0.26 3.96 16.67
CA PHE A 39 0.14 4.85 17.74
C PHE A 39 -0.26 6.31 17.46
N GLU A 40 -0.08 6.78 16.23
CA GLU A 40 -0.50 8.11 15.79
C GLU A 40 -2.02 8.27 15.88
N ASP A 41 -2.78 7.25 15.44
CA ASP A 41 -4.25 7.21 15.57
C ASP A 41 -4.69 7.27 17.04
N PHE A 42 -3.97 6.58 17.93
CA PHE A 42 -4.24 6.63 19.38
C PHE A 42 -4.00 8.02 19.96
N ILE A 43 -2.87 8.67 19.63
CA ILE A 43 -2.58 10.06 20.04
C ILE A 43 -3.68 11.00 19.56
N PHE A 44 -4.11 10.85 18.29
CA PHE A 44 -5.19 11.65 17.73
C PHE A 44 -6.52 11.43 18.48
N ALA A 45 -6.87 10.18 18.77
CA ALA A 45 -8.06 9.84 19.56
C ALA A 45 -8.02 10.46 20.96
N CYS A 46 -6.89 10.35 21.67
CA CYS A 46 -6.72 10.95 23.00
C CYS A 46 -6.93 12.46 22.98
N ARG A 47 -6.32 13.17 22.01
CA ARG A 47 -6.48 14.62 21.87
C ARG A 47 -7.93 15.00 21.55
N ALA A 48 -8.58 14.25 20.67
CA ALA A 48 -9.98 14.48 20.31
C ALA A 48 -10.92 14.24 21.51
N PHE A 49 -10.68 13.18 22.28
CA PHE A 49 -11.46 12.85 23.48
C PHE A 49 -11.31 13.92 24.58
N LEU A 50 -10.08 14.38 24.84
CA LEU A 50 -9.84 15.45 25.82
C LEU A 50 -10.49 16.78 25.42
N LYS A 51 -10.58 17.06 24.11
CA LYS A 51 -11.24 18.26 23.61
C LYS A 51 -12.76 18.17 23.72
N LYS A 52 -13.33 17.02 23.39
CA LYS A 52 -14.78 16.76 23.48
C LYS A 52 -15.03 15.29 23.73
N SER A 53 -15.23 14.95 25.00
CA SER A 53 -15.53 13.58 25.41
C SER A 53 -16.88 13.12 24.87
N SER A 54 -16.98 11.85 24.53
CA SER A 54 -18.21 11.22 24.02
C SER A 54 -18.14 9.71 24.17
N GLU A 55 -19.28 9.06 24.39
CA GLU A 55 -19.40 7.61 24.38
C GLU A 55 -18.99 7.00 23.03
N LYS A 56 -19.04 7.77 21.93
CA LYS A 56 -18.65 7.33 20.58
C LYS A 56 -17.19 6.89 20.44
N PHE A 57 -16.31 7.30 21.36
CA PHE A 57 -14.93 6.80 21.41
C PHE A 57 -14.85 5.33 21.86
N PHE A 58 -15.85 4.87 22.60
CA PHE A 58 -15.97 3.50 23.09
C PHE A 58 -16.97 2.68 22.27
N PHE A 59 -18.07 3.31 21.85
CA PHE A 59 -19.18 2.71 21.11
C PHE A 59 -19.48 3.53 19.83
N PRO A 60 -18.58 3.46 18.82
CA PRO A 60 -18.75 4.23 17.59
C PRO A 60 -19.96 3.73 16.79
N ASN A 61 -20.66 4.66 16.14
CA ASN A 61 -21.68 4.30 15.17
C ASN A 61 -21.04 3.59 13.96
N PRO A 62 -21.75 2.67 13.30
CA PRO A 62 -21.28 2.13 12.03
C PRO A 62 -21.16 3.25 10.99
N PRO A 63 -20.18 3.18 10.07
CA PRO A 63 -20.06 4.15 8.99
C PRO A 63 -21.36 4.31 8.21
N LYS A 64 -21.83 5.56 8.06
CA LYS A 64 -22.98 5.86 7.22
C LYS A 64 -22.59 5.65 5.76
N LEU A 65 -23.18 4.64 5.12
CA LEU A 65 -22.86 4.28 3.75
C LEU A 65 -23.11 5.46 2.81
N LEU A 66 -22.22 5.61 1.84
CA LEU A 66 -22.34 6.57 0.76
C LEU A 66 -23.43 6.10 -0.21
N SER A 67 -24.27 7.03 -0.66
CA SER A 67 -25.09 6.83 -1.84
C SER A 67 -24.21 6.54 -3.07
N ALA A 68 -24.78 5.96 -4.13
CA ALA A 68 -24.03 5.71 -5.37
C ALA A 68 -23.38 6.99 -5.93
N THR A 69 -24.08 8.12 -5.82
CA THR A 69 -23.58 9.45 -6.24
C THR A 69 -22.42 9.93 -5.36
N GLU A 70 -22.50 9.76 -4.04
CA GLU A 70 -21.41 10.13 -3.12
C GLU A 70 -20.21 9.21 -3.28
N LEU A 71 -20.41 7.90 -3.44
CA LEU A 71 -19.35 6.94 -3.67
C LEU A 71 -18.56 7.29 -4.94
N LYS A 72 -19.28 7.53 -6.05
CA LYS A 72 -18.65 7.96 -7.30
C LYS A 72 -17.83 9.24 -7.10
N LYS A 73 -18.42 10.25 -6.44
CA LYS A 73 -17.74 11.52 -6.16
C LYS A 73 -16.46 11.34 -5.33
N GLU A 74 -16.49 10.50 -4.30
CA GLU A 74 -15.32 10.24 -3.45
C GLU A 74 -14.24 9.43 -4.18
N LEU A 75 -14.62 8.52 -5.07
CA LEU A 75 -13.68 7.80 -5.93
C LEU A 75 -13.03 8.73 -6.96
N ASP A 76 -13.82 9.56 -7.64
CA ASP A 76 -13.31 10.47 -8.68
C ASP A 76 -12.36 11.55 -8.10
N LYS A 77 -12.56 11.97 -6.84
CA LYS A 77 -11.70 12.96 -6.16
C LYS A 77 -10.30 12.44 -5.81
N ARG A 78 -10.17 11.15 -5.50
CA ARG A 78 -8.98 10.59 -4.83
C ARG A 78 -7.86 10.16 -5.78
N GLY A 79 -8.12 10.19 -7.08
CA GLY A 79 -7.35 9.42 -8.07
C GLY A 79 -8.03 8.07 -8.31
N HIS A 80 -7.26 7.05 -8.66
CA HIS A 80 -7.84 5.74 -8.96
C HIS A 80 -7.66 4.77 -7.80
N VAL A 81 -8.78 4.24 -7.32
CA VAL A 81 -8.79 3.15 -6.33
C VAL A 81 -8.93 1.83 -7.06
N VAL A 82 -7.95 0.96 -6.89
CA VAL A 82 -7.92 -0.39 -7.45
C VAL A 82 -7.97 -1.39 -6.30
N ALA A 83 -8.71 -2.48 -6.47
CA ALA A 83 -8.74 -3.58 -5.52
C ALA A 83 -8.46 -4.94 -6.17
N VAL A 84 -7.78 -5.81 -5.45
CA VAL A 84 -7.58 -7.22 -5.79
C VAL A 84 -8.36 -8.05 -4.78
N LYS A 85 -9.47 -8.64 -5.22
CA LYS A 85 -10.32 -9.52 -4.42
C LYS A 85 -9.92 -10.97 -4.61
N PHE A 86 -9.83 -11.73 -3.54
CA PHE A 86 -9.57 -13.18 -3.56
C PHE A 86 -10.23 -13.86 -2.36
N SER A 87 -10.33 -15.18 -2.38
CA SER A 87 -10.90 -15.94 -1.26
C SER A 87 -10.00 -15.88 -0.03
N THR A 88 -10.59 -15.69 1.15
CA THR A 88 -9.83 -15.69 2.41
C THR A 88 -9.27 -17.09 2.69
N PRO A 89 -7.95 -17.26 2.91
CA PRO A 89 -7.40 -18.53 3.37
C PRO A 89 -7.98 -18.93 4.74
N LYS A 90 -8.37 -20.19 4.89
CA LYS A 90 -8.83 -20.77 6.17
C LYS A 90 -7.64 -21.12 7.06
N ILE A 91 -7.08 -20.11 7.71
CA ILE A 91 -5.96 -20.21 8.66
C ILE A 91 -6.22 -19.29 9.86
N ILE A 92 -5.44 -19.42 10.93
CA ILE A 92 -5.57 -18.55 12.11
C ILE A 92 -5.27 -17.08 11.74
N GLU A 93 -5.94 -16.17 12.44
CA GLU A 93 -5.97 -14.74 12.12
C GLU A 93 -4.58 -14.09 12.12
N ASP A 94 -3.73 -14.43 13.08
CA ASP A 94 -2.36 -13.89 13.17
C ASP A 94 -1.52 -14.20 11.93
N ILE A 95 -1.60 -15.45 11.45
CA ILE A 95 -0.91 -15.87 10.22
C ILE A 95 -1.55 -15.19 9.02
N LEU A 96 -2.87 -15.08 8.97
CA LEU A 96 -3.59 -14.42 7.90
C LEU A 96 -3.16 -12.96 7.75
N TYR A 97 -3.23 -12.15 8.81
CA TYR A 97 -2.89 -10.73 8.72
C TYR A 97 -1.41 -10.50 8.49
N SER A 98 -0.52 -11.33 9.04
CA SER A 98 0.90 -11.29 8.72
C SER A 98 1.15 -11.51 7.22
N GLN A 99 0.47 -12.48 6.61
CA GLN A 99 0.58 -12.72 5.17
C GLN A 99 -0.10 -11.63 4.33
N LEU A 100 -1.25 -11.10 4.74
CA LEU A 100 -1.93 -10.02 4.02
C LEU A 100 -1.06 -8.75 4.01
N ARG A 101 -0.47 -8.38 5.14
CA ARG A 101 0.41 -7.19 5.28
C ARG A 101 1.69 -7.32 4.44
N SER A 102 2.39 -8.44 4.55
CA SER A 102 3.60 -8.67 3.73
C SER A 102 3.28 -8.67 2.23
N SER A 103 2.15 -9.27 1.85
CA SER A 103 1.72 -9.35 0.45
C SER A 103 1.35 -7.99 -0.15
N ILE A 104 0.52 -7.20 0.54
CA ILE A 104 0.10 -5.88 0.02
C ILE A 104 1.31 -4.93 -0.10
N ASN A 105 2.24 -4.98 0.85
CA ASN A 105 3.48 -4.19 0.81
C ASN A 105 4.38 -4.59 -0.35
N SER A 106 4.47 -5.89 -0.64
CA SER A 106 5.25 -6.37 -1.78
C SER A 106 4.63 -5.92 -3.10
N ILE A 107 3.30 -6.02 -3.25
CA ILE A 107 2.57 -5.54 -4.44
C ILE A 107 2.73 -4.02 -4.61
N ALA A 108 2.57 -3.24 -3.54
CA ALA A 108 2.77 -1.79 -3.56
C ALA A 108 4.20 -1.42 -3.97
N SER A 109 5.20 -2.19 -3.52
CA SER A 109 6.59 -2.01 -3.92
C SER A 109 6.81 -2.29 -5.41
N GLN A 110 6.12 -3.28 -5.98
CA GLN A 110 6.17 -3.56 -7.42
C GLN A 110 5.50 -2.47 -8.26
N LEU A 111 4.36 -1.93 -7.81
CA LEU A 111 3.70 -0.77 -8.41
C LEU A 111 4.65 0.42 -8.46
N LYS A 112 5.26 0.76 -7.32
CA LYS A 112 6.23 1.86 -7.21
C LYS A 112 7.45 1.66 -8.10
N ARG A 113 8.02 0.45 -8.15
CA ARG A 113 9.13 0.10 -9.07
C ARG A 113 8.76 0.25 -10.55
N SER A 114 7.47 0.12 -10.85
CA SER A 114 6.93 0.32 -12.19
C SER A 114 6.43 1.75 -12.43
N GLU A 115 6.82 2.68 -11.55
CA GLU A 115 6.55 4.12 -11.61
C GLU A 115 5.09 4.50 -11.33
N PHE A 116 4.24 3.56 -10.88
CA PHE A 116 2.90 3.86 -10.38
C PHE A 116 2.98 4.29 -8.91
N ARG A 117 2.74 5.57 -8.62
CA ARG A 117 2.77 6.09 -7.25
C ARG A 117 1.54 5.63 -6.46
N VAL A 118 1.80 4.89 -5.37
CA VAL A 118 0.78 4.44 -4.41
C VAL A 118 0.68 5.46 -3.28
N MET A 119 -0.49 6.08 -3.12
CA MET A 119 -0.76 7.03 -2.04
C MET A 119 -1.09 6.31 -0.74
N GLU A 120 -1.85 5.22 -0.83
CA GLU A 120 -2.34 4.50 0.33
C GLU A 120 -2.66 3.05 -0.04
N THR A 121 -2.43 2.15 0.91
CA THR A 121 -2.87 0.77 0.83
C THR A 121 -3.85 0.46 1.96
N ALA A 122 -4.76 -0.48 1.71
CA ALA A 122 -5.65 -0.96 2.75
C ALA A 122 -5.99 -2.44 2.54
N ILE A 123 -6.25 -3.13 3.65
CA ILE A 123 -6.62 -4.54 3.66
C ILE A 123 -8.02 -4.62 4.26
N TYR A 124 -8.93 -5.28 3.55
CA TYR A 124 -10.18 -5.75 4.13
C TYR A 124 -10.22 -7.27 4.03
N SER A 125 -10.64 -7.94 5.09
CA SER A 125 -10.83 -9.39 5.07
C SER A 125 -12.02 -9.78 5.93
N ASP A 126 -12.86 -10.64 5.38
CA ASP A 126 -13.90 -11.36 6.12
C ASP A 126 -13.66 -12.88 5.99
N ASN A 127 -14.59 -13.71 6.47
CA ASN A 127 -14.48 -15.17 6.43
C ASN A 127 -14.48 -15.78 5.01
N LYS A 128 -14.85 -15.01 3.98
CA LYS A 128 -15.04 -15.46 2.60
C LYS A 128 -14.07 -14.77 1.63
N ASN A 129 -13.90 -13.45 1.74
CA ASN A 129 -13.16 -12.62 0.81
C ASN A 129 -12.14 -11.72 1.52
N SER A 130 -10.96 -11.63 0.93
CA SER A 130 -9.95 -10.62 1.25
C SER A 130 -9.77 -9.69 0.05
N TYR A 131 -9.43 -8.44 0.35
CA TYR A 131 -9.20 -7.37 -0.62
C TYR A 131 -7.89 -6.67 -0.28
N PHE A 132 -7.02 -6.56 -1.28
CA PHE A 132 -5.95 -5.57 -1.27
C PHE A 132 -6.41 -4.35 -2.04
N ILE A 133 -6.39 -3.19 -1.39
CA ILE A 133 -6.84 -1.94 -1.97
C ILE A 133 -5.65 -0.99 -2.09
N PHE A 134 -5.55 -0.33 -3.24
CA PHE A 134 -4.51 0.63 -3.56
C PHE A 134 -5.18 1.91 -4.06
N ALA A 135 -4.93 3.02 -3.38
CA ALA A 135 -5.21 4.35 -3.92
C ALA A 135 -3.95 4.82 -4.67
N LEU A 136 -4.09 5.08 -5.96
CA LEU A 136 -2.99 5.44 -6.85
C LEU A 136 -3.09 6.91 -7.25
N GLU A 137 -1.96 7.60 -7.15
CA GLU A 137 -1.80 8.96 -7.69
C GLU A 137 -1.66 8.89 -9.22
N ASP A 138 -0.79 7.98 -9.69
CA ASP A 138 -0.64 7.69 -11.12
C ASP A 138 -1.30 6.35 -11.43
N PHE A 139 -2.43 6.39 -12.12
CA PHE A 139 -3.06 5.19 -12.65
C PHE A 139 -2.68 4.93 -14.10
N GLU A 140 -2.50 6.00 -14.87
CA GLU A 140 -2.11 5.98 -16.27
C GLU A 140 -0.89 6.88 -16.44
N LEU A 141 0.17 6.32 -17.02
CA LEU A 141 1.44 6.99 -17.27
C LEU A 141 1.55 7.41 -18.74
N PRO A 142 2.41 8.38 -19.09
CA PRO A 142 2.73 8.64 -20.50
C PRO A 142 3.24 7.39 -21.21
N LYS A 143 2.91 7.21 -22.50
CA LYS A 143 3.30 6.02 -23.29
C LYS A 143 4.81 5.78 -23.37
N ILE A 144 5.61 6.83 -23.15
CA ILE A 144 7.06 6.84 -23.29
C ILE A 144 7.69 7.12 -21.91
N LYS A 145 8.90 6.61 -21.71
CA LYS A 145 9.73 6.94 -20.56
C LYS A 145 11.16 7.24 -20.94
N VAL A 146 11.81 8.07 -20.12
CA VAL A 146 13.25 8.25 -20.17
C VAL A 146 13.93 7.09 -19.44
N HIS A 147 14.73 6.32 -20.17
CA HIS A 147 15.62 5.31 -19.62
C HIS A 147 17.03 5.87 -19.53
N LEU A 148 17.58 5.88 -18.30
CA LEU A 148 18.92 6.38 -18.04
C LEU A 148 19.97 5.32 -18.39
N GLY A 149 20.94 5.73 -19.19
CA GLY A 149 22.12 4.96 -19.53
C GLY A 149 23.32 5.26 -18.62
N PRO A 150 24.52 4.85 -19.04
CA PRO A 150 25.74 5.13 -18.30
C PRO A 150 26.11 6.64 -18.30
N PRO A 151 26.89 7.11 -17.32
CA PRO A 151 27.56 8.41 -17.39
C PRO A 151 28.55 8.47 -18.56
N ILE A 152 28.80 9.66 -19.11
CA ILE A 152 29.77 9.85 -20.21
C ILE A 152 31.24 9.66 -19.78
N THR A 153 31.49 9.63 -18.47
CA THR A 153 32.84 9.48 -17.90
C THR A 153 33.32 8.03 -17.82
N ILE A 154 32.44 7.05 -18.08
CA ILE A 154 32.83 5.63 -18.04
C ILE A 154 33.48 5.20 -19.38
N PRO A 155 34.17 4.05 -19.43
CA PRO A 155 34.84 3.60 -20.65
C PRO A 155 33.94 3.58 -21.89
N GLN A 156 34.47 4.04 -23.02
CA GLN A 156 33.75 4.21 -24.30
C GLN A 156 32.96 2.96 -24.72
N LYS A 157 33.55 1.77 -24.55
CA LYS A 157 32.91 0.49 -24.88
C LYS A 157 31.51 0.34 -24.24
N ASN A 158 31.37 0.70 -22.97
CA ASN A 158 30.09 0.59 -22.26
C ASN A 158 29.06 1.61 -22.76
N GLN A 159 29.54 2.77 -23.23
CA GLN A 159 28.69 3.80 -23.84
C GLN A 159 28.20 3.34 -25.22
N ASP A 160 29.11 2.78 -26.02
CA ASP A 160 28.78 2.24 -27.35
C ASP A 160 27.79 1.09 -27.26
N GLU A 161 27.92 0.19 -26.28
CA GLU A 161 26.95 -0.88 -26.03
C GLU A 161 25.54 -0.33 -25.78
N PHE A 162 25.41 0.73 -24.97
CA PHE A 162 24.13 1.39 -24.72
C PHE A 162 23.58 2.07 -25.98
N ALA A 163 24.41 2.87 -26.66
CA ALA A 163 24.03 3.59 -27.86
C ALA A 163 23.59 2.63 -28.98
N ASN A 164 24.29 1.51 -29.15
CA ASN A 164 23.96 0.49 -30.14
C ASN A 164 22.67 -0.26 -29.77
N LYS A 165 22.52 -0.68 -28.51
CA LYS A 165 21.30 -1.36 -28.03
C LYS A 165 20.04 -0.54 -28.28
N TYR A 166 20.14 0.79 -28.13
CA TYR A 166 19.00 1.69 -28.24
C TYR A 166 19.01 2.56 -29.50
N LYS A 167 19.87 2.29 -30.49
CA LYS A 167 20.09 3.11 -31.70
C LYS A 167 18.80 3.54 -32.40
N LYS A 168 17.81 2.63 -32.50
CA LYS A 168 16.50 2.92 -33.12
C LYS A 168 15.70 4.01 -32.43
N TYR A 169 15.94 4.24 -31.15
CA TYR A 169 15.28 5.26 -30.33
C TYR A 169 16.09 6.55 -30.21
N LYS A 170 17.16 6.70 -31.01
CA LYS A 170 18.00 7.91 -31.07
C LYS A 170 18.45 8.37 -29.67
N PRO A 171 19.25 7.55 -28.95
CA PRO A 171 19.73 7.91 -27.61
C PRO A 171 20.60 9.17 -27.70
N TRP A 172 20.58 10.00 -26.65
CA TRP A 172 21.33 11.24 -26.58
C TRP A 172 22.04 11.38 -25.24
N VAL A 173 22.96 12.33 -25.12
CA VAL A 173 23.61 12.69 -23.86
C VAL A 173 22.99 13.99 -23.36
N ASP A 174 22.57 14.01 -22.11
CA ASP A 174 22.13 15.22 -21.42
C ASP A 174 22.59 15.19 -19.97
N ASN A 175 23.11 16.31 -19.49
CA ASN A 175 23.68 16.45 -18.14
C ASN A 175 24.72 15.37 -17.79
N GLY A 176 25.65 15.09 -18.72
CA GLY A 176 26.75 14.14 -18.53
C GLY A 176 26.33 12.66 -18.51
N ARG A 177 25.10 12.33 -18.92
CA ARG A 177 24.59 10.96 -18.91
C ARG A 177 23.83 10.62 -20.19
N TRP A 178 23.99 9.38 -20.64
CA TRP A 178 23.17 8.84 -21.73
C TRP A 178 21.71 8.72 -21.30
N LYS A 179 20.81 9.05 -22.21
CA LYS A 179 19.36 8.97 -22.06
C LYS A 179 18.74 8.45 -23.34
N VAL A 180 17.58 7.82 -23.21
CA VAL A 180 16.76 7.41 -24.35
C VAL A 180 15.29 7.36 -23.99
N GLU A 181 14.45 7.75 -24.94
CA GLU A 181 13.00 7.64 -24.82
C GLU A 181 12.53 6.30 -25.38
N ILE A 182 11.93 5.47 -24.53
CA ILE A 182 11.44 4.13 -24.91
C ILE A 182 9.97 3.96 -24.54
N PRO A 183 9.21 3.15 -25.29
CA PRO A 183 7.84 2.82 -24.93
C PRO A 183 7.79 2.09 -23.58
N ARG A 184 6.81 2.43 -22.75
CA ARG A 184 6.53 1.71 -21.51
C ARG A 184 5.93 0.35 -21.82
N LYS A 185 6.31 -0.67 -21.04
CA LYS A 185 5.68 -1.99 -21.09
C LYS A 185 4.22 -1.94 -20.61
N PHE A 186 3.95 -1.12 -19.59
CA PHE A 186 2.62 -0.89 -19.04
C PHE A 186 2.39 0.60 -18.93
N VAL A 187 1.26 1.04 -19.48
CA VAL A 187 0.79 2.42 -19.41
C VAL A 187 -0.17 2.57 -18.25
N ARG A 188 -1.01 1.55 -17.99
CA ARG A 188 -1.98 1.56 -16.91
C ARG A 188 -1.63 0.59 -15.79
N ALA A 189 -1.99 0.96 -14.57
CA ALA A 189 -1.70 0.18 -13.38
C ALA A 189 -2.48 -1.15 -13.34
N ASP A 190 -3.70 -1.18 -13.89
CA ASP A 190 -4.54 -2.37 -13.98
C ASP A 190 -3.93 -3.43 -14.92
N ASP A 191 -3.39 -3.01 -16.07
CA ASP A 191 -2.66 -3.90 -16.98
C ASP A 191 -1.41 -4.49 -16.30
N PHE A 192 -0.67 -3.66 -15.58
CA PHE A 192 0.50 -4.11 -14.81
C PHE A 192 0.10 -5.12 -13.73
N LEU A 193 -0.91 -4.81 -12.91
CA LEU A 193 -1.40 -5.70 -11.86
C LEU A 193 -1.90 -7.02 -12.44
N LYS A 194 -2.65 -6.98 -13.55
CA LYS A 194 -3.15 -8.17 -14.24
C LYS A 194 -2.02 -9.07 -14.71
N GLU A 195 -0.95 -8.53 -15.29
CA GLU A 195 0.21 -9.33 -15.67
C GLU A 195 0.94 -9.89 -14.45
N MET A 196 1.15 -9.04 -13.44
CA MET A 196 1.86 -9.40 -12.22
C MET A 196 1.16 -10.54 -11.46
N LEU A 197 -0.17 -10.49 -11.37
CA LEU A 197 -1.00 -11.49 -10.69
C LEU A 197 -1.08 -12.84 -11.43
N LYS A 198 -0.58 -12.96 -12.66
CA LYS A 198 -0.41 -14.27 -13.33
C LYS A 198 0.66 -15.13 -12.67
N LYS A 199 1.66 -14.50 -12.03
CA LYS A 199 2.79 -15.18 -11.37
C LYS A 199 3.02 -14.63 -9.97
N PRO A 200 2.04 -14.78 -9.05
CA PRO A 200 2.10 -14.16 -7.71
C PRO A 200 3.23 -14.74 -6.84
N ASP A 201 3.77 -15.91 -7.18
CA ASP A 201 4.95 -16.49 -6.54
C ASP A 201 6.26 -15.72 -6.78
N ARG A 202 6.32 -14.87 -7.82
CA ARG A 202 7.53 -14.10 -8.17
C ARG A 202 7.59 -12.71 -7.54
N ILE A 203 6.62 -12.37 -6.71
CA ILE A 203 6.43 -11.02 -6.20
C ILE A 203 6.33 -10.98 -4.67
N GLY A 204 6.93 -11.94 -3.96
CA GLY A 204 7.04 -11.89 -2.50
C GLY A 204 5.72 -11.90 -1.73
N VAL A 205 4.66 -12.42 -2.34
CA VAL A 205 3.34 -12.61 -1.70
C VAL A 205 3.39 -13.85 -0.79
N GLY A 206 2.65 -13.83 0.32
CA GLY A 206 2.59 -14.94 1.27
C GLY A 206 2.07 -16.24 0.63
N SER A 207 2.59 -17.39 1.07
CA SER A 207 2.31 -18.69 0.45
C SER A 207 0.83 -19.10 0.45
N TYR A 208 0.07 -18.77 1.50
CA TYR A 208 -1.38 -19.02 1.53
C TYR A 208 -2.13 -18.07 0.60
N ILE A 209 -1.69 -16.82 0.49
CA ILE A 209 -2.28 -15.82 -0.41
C ILE A 209 -2.02 -16.20 -1.87
N ILE A 210 -0.80 -16.63 -2.21
CA ILE A 210 -0.45 -17.17 -3.54
C ILE A 210 -1.43 -18.27 -3.96
N LYS A 211 -1.72 -19.21 -3.06
CA LYS A 211 -2.66 -20.31 -3.34
C LYS A 211 -4.05 -19.79 -3.71
N GLN A 212 -4.54 -18.74 -3.05
CA GLN A 212 -5.86 -18.17 -3.35
C GLN A 212 -5.85 -17.37 -4.65
N LEU A 213 -4.84 -16.51 -4.85
CA LEU A 213 -4.68 -15.72 -6.07
C LEU A 213 -4.58 -16.60 -7.32
N LYS A 214 -3.84 -17.72 -7.25
CA LYS A 214 -3.72 -18.69 -8.35
C LYS A 214 -5.02 -19.42 -8.67
N LYS A 215 -5.87 -19.67 -7.66
CA LYS A 215 -7.17 -20.32 -7.87
C LYS A 215 -8.15 -19.36 -8.55
N LYS A 216 -8.37 -18.21 -7.93
CA LYS A 216 -9.29 -17.19 -8.43
C LYS A 216 -9.01 -15.86 -7.75
N HIS A 217 -8.93 -14.82 -8.55
CA HIS A 217 -8.94 -13.44 -8.08
C HIS A 217 -9.77 -12.59 -9.03
N LEU A 218 -10.22 -11.44 -8.53
CA LEU A 218 -10.89 -10.42 -9.32
C LEU A 218 -10.13 -9.11 -9.14
N LEU A 219 -9.68 -8.54 -10.26
CA LEU A 219 -9.14 -7.20 -10.30
C LEU A 219 -10.29 -6.21 -10.53
N VAL A 220 -10.46 -5.29 -9.60
CA VAL A 220 -11.48 -4.23 -9.59
C VAL A 220 -10.74 -2.92 -9.83
N ALA A 221 -10.78 -2.38 -11.04
CA ALA A 221 -9.94 -1.27 -11.46
C ALA A 221 -10.71 -0.02 -11.92
N SER A 222 -12.05 -0.05 -11.81
CA SER A 222 -12.92 1.07 -12.15
C SER A 222 -13.89 1.36 -11.01
N SER A 223 -14.39 2.60 -10.98
CA SER A 223 -15.38 3.01 -9.99
C SER A 223 -16.67 2.21 -10.09
N GLN A 224 -17.09 1.81 -11.31
CA GLN A 224 -18.26 0.96 -11.53
C GLN A 224 -18.06 -0.45 -10.95
N GLN A 225 -16.89 -1.07 -11.19
CA GLN A 225 -16.60 -2.38 -10.62
C GLN A 225 -16.52 -2.34 -9.09
N LEU A 226 -15.94 -1.27 -8.53
CA LEU A 226 -15.84 -1.11 -7.08
C LEU A 226 -17.21 -0.86 -6.46
N ALA A 227 -18.08 -0.09 -7.13
CA ALA A 227 -19.47 0.10 -6.73
C ALA A 227 -20.27 -1.21 -6.74
N ALA A 228 -20.01 -2.13 -7.68
CA ALA A 228 -20.66 -3.44 -7.72
C ALA A 228 -20.27 -4.35 -6.53
N GLU A 229 -19.08 -4.13 -5.95
CA GLU A 229 -18.61 -4.81 -4.75
C GLU A 229 -19.05 -4.12 -3.45
N TYR A 230 -19.55 -2.88 -3.52
CA TYR A 230 -19.90 -2.03 -2.37
C TYR A 230 -21.18 -2.51 -1.66
N LYS A 231 -21.03 -3.52 -0.80
CA LYS A 231 -22.11 -4.07 0.04
C LYS A 231 -21.62 -4.55 1.40
N GLY A 232 -22.53 -4.63 2.37
CA GLY A 232 -22.28 -5.19 3.70
C GLY A 232 -21.11 -4.51 4.43
N ASP A 233 -20.29 -5.31 5.11
CA ASP A 233 -19.15 -4.79 5.89
C ASP A 233 -18.01 -4.26 5.01
N PHE A 234 -17.88 -4.75 3.77
CA PHE A 234 -16.95 -4.16 2.81
C PHE A 234 -17.35 -2.72 2.45
N ALA A 235 -18.66 -2.44 2.31
CA ALA A 235 -19.13 -1.07 2.08
C ALA A 235 -18.81 -0.15 3.27
N LYS A 236 -19.01 -0.62 4.50
CA LYS A 236 -18.65 0.14 5.72
C LYS A 236 -17.15 0.43 5.76
N PHE A 237 -16.33 -0.59 5.51
CA PHE A 237 -14.88 -0.44 5.41
C PHE A 237 -14.48 0.57 4.35
N LEU A 238 -14.99 0.42 3.12
CA LEU A 238 -14.63 1.29 1.99
C LEU A 238 -15.08 2.73 2.24
N THR A 239 -16.22 2.93 2.89
CA THR A 239 -16.70 4.26 3.31
C THR A 239 -15.70 4.93 4.25
N ALA A 240 -15.27 4.22 5.30
CA ALA A 240 -14.28 4.76 6.24
C ALA A 240 -12.94 5.01 5.54
N PHE A 241 -12.51 4.08 4.68
CA PHE A 241 -11.30 4.22 3.88
C PHE A 241 -11.35 5.48 3.02
N LEU A 242 -12.43 5.73 2.27
CA LEU A 242 -12.57 6.87 1.35
C LEU A 242 -12.74 8.20 2.09
N THR A 243 -13.59 8.25 3.11
CA THR A 243 -13.92 9.50 3.82
C THR A 243 -12.87 9.94 4.84
N LYS A 244 -11.89 9.08 5.16
CA LYS A 244 -10.87 9.30 6.21
C LYS A 244 -11.40 9.44 7.63
N LYS A 245 -12.70 9.30 7.83
CA LYS A 245 -13.30 9.39 9.15
C LYS A 245 -12.86 8.23 10.04
N LYS A 246 -12.39 8.57 11.22
CA LYS A 246 -12.11 7.64 12.32
C LYS A 246 -13.41 7.15 12.94
N ALA A 247 -13.33 6.05 13.69
CA ALA A 247 -14.50 5.37 14.24
C ALA A 247 -15.38 6.30 15.10
N TRP A 248 -14.76 7.15 15.92
CA TRP A 248 -15.47 8.07 16.82
C TRP A 248 -16.09 9.30 16.13
N GLU A 249 -15.89 9.46 14.82
CA GLU A 249 -16.43 10.58 14.03
C GLU A 249 -17.77 10.25 13.35
N TRP A 250 -18.28 9.04 13.55
CA TRP A 250 -19.57 8.56 13.04
C TRP A 250 -20.70 8.75 14.06
#